data_AF-A0AAD8G5U6-F1
#
_entry.id   AF-A0AAD8G5U6-F1
#
_cell.length_a   1.000
_cell.length_b   1.000
_cell.length_c   1.000
_cell.angle_alpha   90.00
_cell.angle_beta   90.00
_cell.angle_gamma   90.00
#
_symmetry.space_group_name_H-M   'P 1'
#
loop_
_entity.id
_entity.type
_entity.pdbx_description
1 polymer ?
#
loop_
_entity_poly.entity_id
_entity_poly.type
_entity_poly.pdbx_seq_one_letter_code
_entity_poly.pdbx_strand_id
1 'polypeptide(L)'
;MEVTRKNFKECLNTIYTAIQEAEFLAIDGEFSGISDGPSVSALTNGLDTPEERYQKLKKHSMDFLLFQFGLCAFKYNHAEAKYIIKSFNFYVFPKPLNRSSPDIKFVCQSSSIDFLANQGFDFNKVFCCGIPYLNQEEEGQLREQYEERRSQSNGAGTPSFISPNSCKGPIVVPEEHRAFIERVVEKVESLSNSTEESSVQLDPCTGFQRKLIYQTLNWKFSKGIHVETMETEKNERCILISKVDEDERKKRARQKQEKEQACVCLVTAVVYFLSLYLPQGKLVVGHNMLLDVMHTIHQFYCPLPEELNGFKEVTLCVFPRLLDTKLMASTHPFKELILNTPLAELEKRLKEAPFKSPKVDSAEGFLSYNTASEQLHEAGYDAYITGLCFISMANFLGSFLSPPKPHISARSKLIEPFFNKLFLMRIVDIPYLNLSGPDLQPKRDHVLYVTFPKEWKTSDLYQLFSAFGNIQVSWIDDTSAFVSLGQVDQVQIAVNTSRYAESYRIQTYAEYMESRLQEKQGKRKCSEDSWRELESSRLVQYAPALPAGSGFNSNNNEVAPGKRSMSPIQEELGSDELEEGEIDRDGTSSWTSAVPPRSTTTNKHKKIRTDPGPNSAGSTGLFEVPQVW
;
A
#
# COMPACT_ATOMS: atom_id res chain seq x y z
N MET A 1 -3.91 -11.86 16.61
CA MET A 1 -2.65 -11.59 17.36
C MET A 1 -2.14 -10.24 16.93
N GLU A 2 -1.78 -9.40 17.90
CA GLU A 2 -1.27 -8.05 17.66
C GLU A 2 0.21 -8.09 17.34
N VAL A 3 0.61 -7.70 16.13
CA VAL A 3 2.00 -7.73 15.67
C VAL A 3 2.50 -6.32 15.42
N THR A 4 3.52 -5.94 16.19
CA THR A 4 4.17 -4.62 16.17
C THR A 4 5.68 -4.80 16.04
N ARG A 5 6.43 -3.72 15.84
CA ARG A 5 7.90 -3.75 15.76
C ARG A 5 8.57 -4.48 16.93
N LYS A 6 7.96 -4.46 18.12
CA LYS A 6 8.53 -5.05 19.35
C LYS A 6 8.54 -6.58 19.32
N ASN A 7 7.47 -7.20 18.84
CA ASN A 7 7.28 -8.65 18.86
C ASN A 7 7.36 -9.30 17.46
N PHE A 8 7.47 -8.50 16.39
CA PHE A 8 7.49 -9.00 15.01
C PHE A 8 8.52 -10.11 14.77
N LYS A 9 9.74 -9.95 15.30
CA LYS A 9 10.82 -10.94 15.15
C LYS A 9 10.50 -12.28 15.81
N GLU A 10 9.84 -12.24 16.97
CA GLU A 10 9.49 -13.41 17.76
C GLU A 10 8.30 -14.15 17.15
N CYS A 11 7.33 -13.40 16.63
CA CYS A 11 6.14 -13.93 15.96
C CYS A 11 6.40 -14.50 14.57
N LEU A 12 7.54 -14.19 13.95
CA LEU A 12 7.86 -14.47 12.55
C LEU A 12 7.76 -15.96 12.19
N ASN A 13 8.28 -16.84 13.03
CA ASN A 13 8.16 -18.29 12.82
C ASN A 13 6.69 -18.75 12.90
N THR A 14 5.93 -18.21 13.84
CA THR A 14 4.50 -18.52 14.01
C THR A 14 3.69 -18.07 12.80
N ILE A 15 3.97 -16.88 12.26
CA ILE A 15 3.36 -16.33 11.04
C ILE A 15 3.69 -17.25 9.86
N TYR A 16 4.98 -17.62 9.72
CA TYR A 16 5.44 -18.51 8.66
C TYR A 16 4.74 -19.86 8.69
N THR A 17 4.69 -20.53 9.85
CA THR A 17 3.98 -21.80 10.00
C THR A 17 2.49 -21.67 9.71
N ALA A 18 1.85 -20.57 10.14
CA ALA A 18 0.44 -20.33 9.85
C ALA A 18 0.18 -20.21 8.34
N ILE A 19 0.99 -19.42 7.63
CA ILE A 19 0.89 -19.26 6.18
C ILE A 19 1.15 -20.59 5.48
N GLN A 20 2.18 -21.34 5.87
CA GLN A 20 2.57 -22.61 5.23
C GLN A 20 1.54 -23.72 5.43
N GLU A 21 0.88 -23.80 6.58
CA GLU A 21 -0.12 -24.83 6.86
C GLU A 21 -1.53 -24.49 6.35
N ALA A 22 -1.80 -23.22 6.04
CA ALA A 22 -3.11 -22.78 5.58
C ALA A 22 -3.53 -23.42 4.25
N GLU A 23 -4.82 -23.67 4.09
CA GLU A 23 -5.42 -24.02 2.80
C GLU A 23 -5.62 -22.77 1.94
N PHE A 24 -6.08 -21.69 2.58
CA PHE A 24 -6.23 -20.35 2.00
C PHE A 24 -6.01 -19.28 3.07
N LEU A 25 -5.81 -18.04 2.62
CA LEU A 25 -5.64 -16.86 3.47
C LEU A 25 -6.76 -15.87 3.18
N ALA A 26 -7.18 -15.12 4.18
CA ALA A 26 -8.01 -13.94 4.01
C ALA A 26 -7.25 -12.71 4.47
N ILE A 27 -7.41 -11.59 3.76
CA ILE A 27 -6.74 -10.33 4.06
C ILE A 27 -7.73 -9.17 4.05
N ASP A 28 -7.38 -8.13 4.78
CA ASP A 28 -8.08 -6.85 4.86
C ASP A 28 -7.10 -5.77 5.33
N GLY A 29 -7.35 -4.50 5.04
CA GLY A 29 -6.45 -3.39 5.37
C GLY A 29 -7.19 -2.17 5.88
N GLU A 30 -6.64 -1.55 6.94
CA GLU A 30 -7.10 -0.24 7.39
C GLU A 30 -6.20 0.87 6.85
N PHE A 31 -6.84 1.93 6.35
CA PHE A 31 -6.18 3.04 5.67
C PHE A 31 -6.26 4.35 6.47
N SER A 32 -5.29 5.24 6.30
CA SER A 32 -5.33 6.60 6.83
C SER A 32 -6.39 7.49 6.16
N GLY A 33 -6.97 7.02 5.04
CA GLY A 33 -8.05 7.66 4.31
C GLY A 33 -8.37 6.91 3.01
N ILE A 34 -9.38 7.39 2.28
CA ILE A 34 -9.90 6.71 1.08
C ILE A 34 -9.71 7.57 -0.17
N SER A 35 -9.91 8.88 -0.07
CA SER A 35 -9.78 9.79 -1.22
C SER A 35 -9.39 11.21 -0.79
N ASP A 36 -8.45 11.80 -1.51
CA ASP A 36 -8.01 13.20 -1.36
C ASP A 36 -8.70 14.16 -2.34
N GLY A 37 -9.50 13.60 -3.25
CA GLY A 37 -10.02 14.26 -4.44
C GLY A 37 -11.49 14.64 -4.35
N PRO A 38 -12.19 14.80 -5.50
CA PRO A 38 -13.61 15.12 -5.50
C PRO A 38 -14.41 14.01 -4.80
N SER A 39 -15.66 14.31 -4.41
CA SER A 39 -16.54 13.39 -3.67
C SER A 39 -16.49 11.93 -4.19
N VAL A 40 -16.68 10.94 -3.31
CA VAL A 40 -16.58 9.51 -3.65
C VAL A 40 -17.36 9.13 -4.92
N SER A 41 -18.48 9.80 -5.23
CA SER A 41 -19.24 9.62 -6.47
C SER A 41 -18.48 10.00 -7.74
N ALA A 42 -17.64 11.04 -7.73
CA ALA A 42 -16.80 11.44 -8.85
C ALA A 42 -15.63 10.47 -9.09
N LEU A 43 -15.04 9.95 -8.00
CA LEU A 43 -13.99 8.93 -8.05
C LEU A 43 -14.51 7.58 -8.56
N THR A 44 -15.79 7.28 -8.29
CA THR A 44 -16.47 6.04 -8.66
C THR A 44 -17.54 6.25 -9.73
N ASN A 45 -17.24 7.04 -10.76
CA ASN A 45 -18.18 7.32 -11.84
C ASN A 45 -18.60 6.00 -12.52
N GLY A 46 -19.91 5.81 -12.66
CA GLY A 46 -20.50 4.55 -13.13
C GLY A 46 -20.21 4.20 -14.59
N LEU A 47 -19.67 5.16 -15.37
CA LEU A 47 -19.28 4.99 -16.76
C LEU A 47 -17.75 5.03 -16.94
N ASP A 48 -16.96 4.95 -15.88
CA ASP A 48 -15.51 4.80 -16.04
C ASP A 48 -15.17 3.53 -16.83
N THR A 49 -14.16 3.62 -17.68
CA THR A 49 -13.45 2.41 -18.13
C THR A 49 -12.59 1.85 -16.98
N PRO A 50 -12.23 0.56 -16.98
CA PRO A 50 -11.34 -0.01 -15.96
C PRO A 50 -10.01 0.75 -15.84
N GLU A 51 -9.45 1.18 -16.98
CA GLU A 51 -8.24 2.01 -17.04
C GLU A 51 -8.46 3.37 -16.36
N GLU A 52 -9.55 4.09 -16.67
CA GLU A 52 -9.83 5.38 -16.03
C GLU A 52 -10.07 5.24 -14.52
N ARG A 53 -10.75 4.17 -14.10
CA ARG A 53 -10.92 3.86 -12.68
C ARG A 53 -9.57 3.66 -12.00
N TYR A 54 -8.69 2.87 -12.61
CA TYR A 54 -7.36 2.64 -12.10
C TYR A 54 -6.56 3.94 -11.95
N GLN A 55 -6.55 4.79 -12.98
CA GLN A 55 -5.86 6.09 -12.94
C GLN A 55 -6.40 7.01 -11.85
N LYS A 56 -7.72 7.07 -11.69
CA LYS A 56 -8.37 7.85 -10.63
C LYS A 56 -7.94 7.38 -9.24
N LEU A 57 -7.99 6.06 -8.99
CA LEU A 57 -7.56 5.49 -7.70
C LEU A 57 -6.06 5.66 -7.46
N LYS A 58 -5.22 5.44 -8.48
CA LYS A 58 -3.77 5.68 -8.41
C LYS A 58 -3.45 7.11 -8.01
N LYS A 59 -4.16 8.08 -8.60
CA LYS A 59 -3.94 9.51 -8.34
C LYS A 59 -4.48 9.98 -7.00
N HIS A 60 -5.64 9.49 -6.58
CA HIS A 60 -6.41 10.09 -5.46
C HIS A 60 -6.48 9.24 -4.19
N SER A 61 -6.00 8.00 -4.24
CA SER A 61 -6.06 7.08 -3.10
C SER A 61 -4.70 6.58 -2.65
N MET A 62 -3.64 6.64 -3.47
CA MET A 62 -2.35 6.04 -3.11
C MET A 62 -1.47 6.88 -2.19
N ASP A 63 -1.81 8.16 -1.98
CA ASP A 63 -1.16 9.03 -0.98
C ASP A 63 -1.57 8.67 0.46
N PHE A 64 -2.61 7.84 0.63
CA PHE A 64 -3.00 7.30 1.93
C PHE A 64 -2.16 6.06 2.30
N LEU A 65 -1.96 5.90 3.59
CA LEU A 65 -1.17 4.83 4.17
C LEU A 65 -2.07 3.66 4.56
N LEU A 66 -1.67 2.44 4.21
CA LEU A 66 -2.19 1.21 4.82
C LEU A 66 -1.34 0.99 6.06
N PHE A 67 -1.92 1.14 7.24
CA PHE A 67 -1.17 1.12 8.50
C PHE A 67 -1.50 -0.07 9.41
N GLN A 68 -2.55 -0.82 9.08
CA GLN A 68 -2.90 -2.08 9.70
C GLN A 68 -3.22 -3.06 8.59
N PHE A 69 -2.47 -4.15 8.54
CA PHE A 69 -2.71 -5.25 7.61
C PHE A 69 -3.27 -6.43 8.40
N GLY A 70 -4.49 -6.84 8.07
CA GLY A 70 -5.16 -8.01 8.62
C GLY A 70 -4.84 -9.26 7.81
N LEU A 71 -4.47 -10.34 8.49
CA LEU A 71 -4.26 -11.63 7.87
C LEU A 71 -4.90 -12.72 8.71
N CYS A 72 -5.79 -13.50 8.11
CA CYS A 72 -6.38 -14.67 8.74
C CYS A 72 -6.07 -15.94 7.92
N ALA A 73 -5.37 -16.88 8.54
CA ALA A 73 -5.01 -18.15 7.94
C ALA A 73 -6.04 -19.24 8.31
N PHE A 74 -6.55 -19.94 7.30
CA PHE A 74 -7.56 -20.99 7.46
C PHE A 74 -6.97 -22.36 7.11
N LYS A 75 -6.99 -23.28 8.07
CA LYS A 75 -6.56 -24.68 7.88
C LYS A 75 -7.73 -25.61 8.13
N TYR A 76 -8.12 -26.42 7.13
CA TYR A 76 -9.18 -27.40 7.34
C TYR A 76 -8.66 -28.65 8.06
N ASN A 77 -9.29 -29.02 9.17
CA ASN A 77 -9.05 -30.29 9.86
C ASN A 77 -10.06 -31.32 9.38
N HIS A 78 -9.60 -32.27 8.57
CA HIS A 78 -10.43 -33.35 8.01
C HIS A 78 -10.98 -34.32 9.07
N ALA A 79 -10.28 -34.52 10.19
CA ALA A 79 -10.70 -35.47 11.23
C ALA A 79 -11.92 -34.94 12.00
N GLU A 80 -11.96 -33.63 12.26
CA GLU A 80 -13.01 -32.98 13.04
C GLU A 80 -14.03 -32.22 12.18
N ALA A 81 -13.82 -32.19 10.86
CA ALA A 81 -14.63 -31.45 9.88
C ALA A 81 -14.87 -29.98 10.28
N LYS A 82 -13.79 -29.30 10.68
CA LYS A 82 -13.79 -27.90 11.14
C LYS A 82 -12.55 -27.15 10.62
N TYR A 83 -12.63 -25.83 10.54
CA TYR A 83 -11.47 -24.99 10.26
C TYR A 83 -10.77 -24.56 11.55
N ILE A 84 -9.45 -24.55 11.52
CA ILE A 84 -8.58 -23.98 12.55
C ILE A 84 -8.07 -22.64 12.00
N ILE A 85 -8.33 -21.57 12.73
CA ILE A 85 -7.98 -20.20 12.32
C ILE A 85 -6.79 -19.65 13.10
N LYS A 86 -5.98 -18.82 12.42
CA LYS A 86 -4.92 -18.01 13.03
C LYS A 86 -4.98 -16.61 12.43
N SER A 87 -5.42 -15.62 13.21
CA SER A 87 -5.52 -14.22 12.77
C SER A 87 -4.41 -13.34 13.33
N PHE A 88 -3.97 -12.36 12.54
CA PHE A 88 -2.88 -11.43 12.80
C PHE A 88 -3.26 -10.01 12.39
N ASN A 89 -2.93 -9.03 13.22
CA ASN A 89 -2.98 -7.60 12.92
C ASN A 89 -1.56 -7.06 12.87
N PHE A 90 -1.10 -6.70 11.68
CA PHE A 90 0.22 -6.11 11.50
C PHE A 90 0.10 -4.59 11.49
N TYR A 91 0.67 -3.93 12.48
CA TYR A 91 0.78 -2.47 12.48
C TYR A 91 2.03 -2.07 11.74
N VAL A 92 1.89 -1.38 10.62
CA VAL A 92 3.00 -1.00 9.73
C VAL A 92 3.13 0.51 9.67
N PHE A 93 4.36 1.02 9.57
CA PHE A 93 4.62 2.45 9.48
C PHE A 93 5.96 2.70 8.77
N PRO A 94 6.05 3.64 7.80
CA PRO A 94 7.27 3.92 7.05
C PRO A 94 8.31 4.68 7.88
N LYS A 95 8.85 4.05 8.92
CA LYS A 95 9.89 4.64 9.76
C LYS A 95 11.22 4.67 8.99
N PRO A 96 11.85 5.84 8.80
CA PRO A 96 13.16 5.92 8.16
C PRO A 96 14.20 5.11 8.96
N LEU A 97 14.92 4.21 8.29
CA LEU A 97 15.94 3.36 8.95
C LEU A 97 17.20 4.15 9.29
N ASN A 98 17.57 5.08 8.43
CA ASN A 98 18.72 5.95 8.59
C ASN A 98 18.43 7.34 7.98
N ARG A 99 19.37 8.27 8.13
CA ARG A 99 19.22 9.65 7.59
C ARG A 99 19.22 9.74 6.07
N SER A 100 19.63 8.68 5.36
CA SER A 100 19.62 8.62 3.90
C SER A 100 18.43 7.85 3.35
N SER A 101 17.60 7.24 4.21
CA SER A 101 16.35 6.60 3.82
C SER A 101 15.31 7.65 3.40
N PRO A 102 14.40 7.30 2.48
CA PRO A 102 13.30 8.19 2.11
C PRO A 102 12.43 8.50 3.34
N ASP A 103 12.06 9.78 3.47
CA ASP A 103 11.12 10.26 4.48
C ASP A 103 9.74 10.35 3.83
N ILE A 104 8.96 9.28 3.99
CA ILE A 104 7.67 9.12 3.32
C ILE A 104 6.64 10.06 3.94
N LYS A 105 6.02 10.88 3.08
CA LYS A 105 4.88 11.72 3.42
C LYS A 105 3.61 11.01 3.00
N PHE A 106 2.61 11.00 3.87
CA PHE A 106 1.30 10.40 3.62
C PHE A 106 0.19 11.35 4.07
N VAL A 107 -1.00 11.14 3.53
CA VAL A 107 -2.19 11.95 3.84
C VAL A 107 -3.06 11.21 4.87
N CYS A 108 -3.73 11.98 5.74
CA CYS A 108 -4.77 11.48 6.63
C CYS A 108 -6.09 12.16 6.32
N GLN A 109 -7.15 11.37 6.15
CA GLN A 109 -8.51 11.89 5.97
C GLN A 109 -9.19 11.94 7.33
N SER A 110 -9.62 13.14 7.76
CA SER A 110 -10.19 13.35 9.10
C SER A 110 -11.35 12.41 9.42
N SER A 111 -12.26 12.17 8.47
CA SER A 111 -13.40 11.27 8.67
C SER A 111 -13.00 9.81 8.87
N SER A 112 -11.93 9.35 8.22
CA SER A 112 -11.43 7.98 8.35
C SER A 112 -10.72 7.78 9.68
N ILE A 113 -9.94 8.77 10.12
CA ILE A 113 -9.29 8.76 11.43
C ILE A 113 -10.32 8.80 12.57
N ASP A 114 -11.33 9.67 12.48
CA ASP A 114 -12.44 9.73 13.44
C ASP A 114 -13.21 8.41 13.51
N PHE A 115 -13.51 7.81 12.36
CA PHE A 115 -14.15 6.50 12.29
C PHE A 115 -13.35 5.42 13.02
N LEU A 116 -12.05 5.30 12.74
CA LEU A 116 -11.18 4.32 13.40
C LEU A 116 -11.03 4.59 14.91
N ALA A 117 -10.96 5.86 15.31
CA ALA A 117 -10.94 6.25 16.72
C ALA A 117 -12.20 5.78 17.46
N ASN A 118 -13.37 5.92 16.84
CA ASN A 118 -14.65 5.48 17.39
C ASN A 118 -14.77 3.94 17.51
N GLN A 119 -13.99 3.20 16.72
CA GLN A 119 -13.89 1.73 16.79
C GLN A 119 -12.83 1.24 17.79
N GLY A 120 -12.15 2.16 18.49
CA GLY A 120 -11.13 1.82 19.49
C GLY A 120 -9.76 1.50 18.89
N PHE A 121 -9.47 1.95 17.67
CA PHE A 121 -8.16 1.78 17.05
C PHE A 121 -7.05 2.52 17.83
N ASP A 122 -5.98 1.81 18.19
CA ASP A 122 -4.84 2.39 18.90
C ASP A 122 -3.76 2.88 17.93
N PHE A 123 -3.81 4.16 17.60
CA PHE A 123 -2.84 4.83 16.72
C PHE A 123 -1.39 4.77 17.25
N ASN A 124 -1.16 4.57 18.56
CA ASN A 124 0.20 4.44 19.09
C ASN A 124 0.86 3.13 18.60
N LYS A 125 0.08 2.09 18.33
CA LYS A 125 0.61 0.84 17.76
C LYS A 125 1.19 1.09 16.35
N VAL A 126 0.60 2.00 15.59
CA VAL A 126 1.11 2.46 14.29
C VAL A 126 2.29 3.43 14.48
N PHE A 127 2.05 4.63 15.00
CA PHE A 127 3.02 5.73 14.90
C PHE A 127 4.24 5.54 15.82
N CYS A 128 4.08 4.86 16.96
CA CYS A 128 5.18 4.61 17.90
C CYS A 128 5.83 3.23 17.68
N CYS A 129 5.00 2.22 17.45
CA CYS A 129 5.40 0.81 17.41
C CYS A 129 5.26 0.13 16.04
N GLY A 130 4.97 0.88 14.98
CA GLY A 130 4.78 0.32 13.64
C GLY A 130 6.01 -0.40 13.12
N ILE A 131 5.76 -1.53 12.48
CA ILE A 131 6.74 -2.35 11.77
C ILE A 131 7.22 -1.52 10.58
N PRO A 132 8.52 -1.20 10.49
CA PRO A 132 9.07 -0.52 9.34
C PRO A 132 8.98 -1.42 8.11
N TYR A 133 8.83 -0.81 6.93
CA TYR A 133 8.84 -1.52 5.66
C TYR A 133 9.69 -0.80 4.61
N LEU A 134 10.11 -1.55 3.59
CA LEU A 134 10.75 -1.05 2.37
C LEU A 134 10.14 -1.78 1.18
N ASN A 135 9.99 -1.09 0.06
CA ASN A 135 9.66 -1.72 -1.20
C ASN A 135 10.90 -2.36 -1.87
N GLN A 136 10.71 -3.06 -2.99
CA GLN A 136 11.77 -3.79 -3.67
C GLN A 136 12.92 -2.88 -4.16
N GLU A 137 12.61 -1.69 -4.65
CA GLU A 137 13.61 -0.72 -5.12
C GLU A 137 14.41 -0.14 -3.96
N GLU A 138 13.73 0.24 -2.88
CA GLU A 138 14.33 0.78 -1.66
C GLU A 138 15.22 -0.25 -0.96
N GLU A 139 14.80 -1.53 -0.93
CA GLU A 139 15.62 -2.63 -0.44
C GLU A 139 16.90 -2.76 -1.28
N GLY A 140 16.79 -2.73 -2.60
CA GLY A 140 17.91 -2.82 -3.53
C GLY A 140 18.92 -1.68 -3.31
N GLN A 141 18.44 -0.44 -3.26
CA GLN A 141 19.26 0.74 -3.02
C GLN A 141 19.94 0.68 -1.64
N LEU A 142 19.22 0.25 -0.60
CA LEU A 142 19.79 0.15 0.73
C LEU A 142 20.86 -0.93 0.82
N ARG A 143 20.65 -2.08 0.15
CA ARG A 143 21.64 -3.17 0.07
C ARG A 143 22.90 -2.69 -0.67
N GLU A 144 22.75 -2.01 -1.79
CA GLU A 144 23.86 -1.43 -2.55
C GLU A 144 24.65 -0.43 -1.69
N GLN A 145 23.97 0.48 -0.98
CA GLN A 145 24.63 1.42 -0.05
C GLN A 145 25.41 0.72 1.08
N TYR A 146 24.91 -0.41 1.59
CA TYR A 146 25.65 -1.22 2.57
C TYR A 146 26.88 -1.88 1.95
N GLU A 147 26.77 -2.41 0.72
CA GLU A 147 27.88 -3.03 -0.01
C GLU A 147 28.96 -2.01 -0.40
N GLU A 148 28.58 -0.80 -0.81
CA GLU A 148 29.48 0.31 -1.08
C GLU A 148 30.22 0.76 0.18
N ARG A 149 29.49 1.00 1.29
CA ARG A 149 30.12 1.33 2.58
C ARG A 149 31.05 0.22 3.04
N ARG A 150 30.71 -1.04 2.79
CA ARG A 150 31.56 -2.18 3.12
C ARG A 150 32.83 -2.18 2.29
N SER A 151 32.72 -1.99 0.98
CA SER A 151 33.85 -1.91 0.05
C SER A 151 34.80 -0.78 0.42
N GLN A 152 34.26 0.36 0.86
CA GLN A 152 35.04 1.48 1.40
C GLN A 152 35.68 1.14 2.76
N SER A 153 34.99 0.40 3.64
CA SER A 153 35.47 0.05 4.99
C SER A 153 36.51 -1.09 5.04
N ASN A 154 36.61 -1.91 3.99
CA ASN A 154 37.69 -2.90 3.85
C ASN A 154 39.08 -2.25 3.64
N GLY A 155 39.15 -0.90 3.52
CA GLY A 155 40.40 -0.14 3.45
C GLY A 155 40.80 0.61 4.74
N ALA A 156 39.85 0.99 5.59
CA ALA A 156 40.10 1.66 6.88
C ALA A 156 38.79 1.77 7.68
N GLY A 157 38.89 1.77 9.02
CA GLY A 157 37.74 1.87 9.92
C GLY A 157 36.86 3.11 9.71
N THR A 158 35.71 3.09 10.38
CA THR A 158 34.64 4.10 10.49
C THR A 158 34.94 5.52 9.92
N PRO A 159 34.15 6.02 8.95
CA PRO A 159 34.50 7.20 8.13
C PRO A 159 34.29 8.57 8.80
N SER A 160 33.75 8.68 10.02
CA SER A 160 33.36 9.99 10.56
C SER A 160 34.51 10.98 10.83
N PHE A 161 35.78 10.56 10.75
CA PHE A 161 36.94 11.45 10.98
C PHE A 161 38.08 11.30 9.97
N ILE A 162 37.91 10.53 8.89
CA ILE A 162 38.96 10.33 7.89
C ILE A 162 38.82 11.40 6.81
N SER A 163 39.67 12.42 6.89
CA SER A 163 39.86 13.40 5.82
C SER A 163 40.33 12.69 4.54
N PRO A 164 39.96 13.12 3.32
CA PRO A 164 40.22 12.41 2.05
C PRO A 164 41.70 12.12 1.71
N ASN A 165 42.64 12.62 2.51
CA ASN A 165 44.08 12.64 2.24
C ASN A 165 44.96 11.96 3.31
N SER A 166 44.44 11.05 4.14
CA SER A 166 45.31 10.30 5.08
C SER A 166 46.06 9.18 4.35
N CYS A 167 46.96 9.56 3.45
CA CYS A 167 47.93 8.68 2.82
C CYS A 167 48.95 8.19 3.85
N LYS A 168 49.07 6.86 3.95
CA LYS A 168 50.28 6.03 4.14
C LYS A 168 51.62 6.75 4.44
N GLY A 169 51.73 7.50 5.54
CA GLY A 169 53.00 8.12 5.96
C GLY A 169 53.02 8.56 7.43
N PRO A 170 54.22 8.81 8.01
CA PRO A 170 54.36 9.26 9.38
C PRO A 170 53.72 10.64 9.56
N ILE A 171 52.78 10.73 10.50
CA ILE A 171 52.04 11.96 10.80
C ILE A 171 52.90 12.88 11.68
N VAL A 172 52.95 14.16 11.32
CA VAL A 172 53.55 15.21 12.16
C VAL A 172 52.55 15.56 13.26
N VAL A 173 52.82 15.08 14.48
CA VAL A 173 52.06 15.45 15.67
C VAL A 173 52.57 16.82 16.15
N PRO A 174 51.71 17.84 16.33
CA PRO A 174 52.11 19.12 16.90
C PRO A 174 52.82 18.94 18.25
N GLU A 175 53.86 19.74 18.50
CA GLU A 175 54.74 19.60 19.69
C GLU A 175 53.94 19.64 21.01
N GLU A 176 52.88 20.45 21.06
CA GLU A 176 51.94 20.59 22.18
C GLU A 176 51.16 19.32 22.54
N HIS A 177 51.02 18.38 21.60
CA HIS A 177 50.29 17.12 21.80
C HIS A 177 51.17 15.88 21.74
N ARG A 178 52.47 16.05 21.45
CA ARG A 178 53.43 14.96 21.32
C ARG A 178 53.50 14.10 22.58
N ALA A 179 53.72 14.72 23.73
CA ALA A 179 53.80 14.03 25.02
C ALA A 179 52.48 13.30 25.39
N PHE A 180 51.34 13.82 24.94
CA PHE A 180 50.04 13.17 25.17
C PHE A 180 49.88 11.92 24.31
N ILE A 181 50.20 12.01 23.00
CA ILE A 181 50.11 10.87 22.09
C ILE A 181 51.14 9.80 22.45
N GLU A 182 52.34 10.15 22.89
CA GLU A 182 53.35 9.21 23.38
C GLU A 182 52.83 8.41 24.58
N ARG A 183 52.21 9.06 25.58
CA ARG A 183 51.55 8.36 26.70
C ARG A 183 50.43 7.41 26.26
N VAL A 184 49.67 7.79 25.24
CA VAL A 184 48.62 6.92 24.68
C VAL A 184 49.24 5.72 23.97
N VAL A 185 50.31 5.91 23.20
CA VAL A 185 51.02 4.81 22.54
C VAL A 185 51.63 3.86 23.57
N GLU A 186 52.26 4.36 24.63
CA GLU A 186 52.80 3.53 25.72
C GLU A 186 51.72 2.66 26.38
N LYS A 187 50.53 3.22 26.66
CA LYS A 187 49.38 2.46 27.17
C LYS A 187 48.91 1.37 26.21
N VAL A 188 49.02 1.60 24.89
CA VAL A 188 48.64 0.61 23.87
C VAL A 188 49.73 -0.46 23.70
N GLU A 189 51.01 -0.10 23.81
CA GLU A 189 52.13 -1.06 23.81
C GLU A 189 52.12 -1.94 25.07
N SER A 190 51.82 -1.36 26.23
CA SER A 190 51.63 -2.11 27.48
C SER A 190 50.45 -3.06 27.36
N LEU A 191 49.33 -2.60 26.77
CA LEU A 191 48.20 -3.47 26.45
C LEU A 191 48.66 -4.58 25.50
N SER A 192 49.40 -4.29 24.42
CA SER A 192 49.89 -5.28 23.45
C SER A 192 50.73 -6.39 24.10
N ASN A 193 51.53 -6.05 25.11
CA ASN A 193 52.43 -6.98 25.79
C ASN A 193 51.80 -7.69 27.01
N SER A 194 50.68 -7.20 27.54
CA SER A 194 50.00 -7.83 28.69
C SER A 194 49.12 -9.01 28.27
N THR A 195 49.14 -10.09 29.07
CA THR A 195 48.31 -11.29 28.81
C THR A 195 46.94 -11.23 29.50
N GLU A 196 46.78 -10.34 30.49
CA GLU A 196 45.59 -10.28 31.35
C GLU A 196 44.59 -9.17 30.98
N GLU A 197 45.04 -8.06 30.38
CA GLU A 197 44.16 -6.95 30.00
C GLU A 197 43.77 -7.04 28.52
N SER A 198 42.47 -7.16 28.25
CA SER A 198 41.91 -7.26 26.90
C SER A 198 41.49 -5.90 26.32
N SER A 199 41.35 -4.87 27.16
CA SER A 199 40.95 -3.52 26.75
C SER A 199 41.46 -2.42 27.67
N VAL A 200 41.82 -1.27 27.10
CA VAL A 200 42.18 -0.03 27.80
C VAL A 200 41.21 1.09 27.44
N GLN A 201 40.68 1.77 28.45
CA GLN A 201 39.89 2.99 28.29
C GLN A 201 40.79 4.21 28.46
N LEU A 202 40.74 5.14 27.52
CA LEU A 202 41.43 6.42 27.59
C LEU A 202 40.54 7.49 28.21
N ASP A 203 41.17 8.43 28.91
CA ASP A 203 40.50 9.59 29.48
C ASP A 203 39.81 10.44 28.39
N PRO A 204 38.72 11.15 28.72
CA PRO A 204 38.05 12.06 27.80
C PRO A 204 39.04 13.07 27.21
N CYS A 205 39.05 13.18 25.88
CA CYS A 205 39.96 14.06 25.16
C CYS A 205 39.22 14.96 24.16
N THR A 206 39.88 16.03 23.74
CA THR A 206 39.33 16.98 22.76
C THR A 206 39.16 16.31 21.39
N GLY A 207 38.28 16.85 20.53
CA GLY A 207 38.05 16.31 19.18
C GLY A 207 39.33 16.25 18.33
N PHE A 208 40.24 17.21 18.51
CA PHE A 208 41.54 17.23 17.82
C PHE A 208 42.48 16.13 18.31
N GLN A 209 42.61 15.95 19.63
CA GLN A 209 43.37 14.86 20.22
C GLN A 209 42.82 13.49 19.79
N ARG A 210 41.49 13.32 19.76
CA ARG A 210 40.85 12.10 19.26
C ARG A 210 41.25 11.81 17.82
N LYS A 211 41.22 12.82 16.95
CA LYS A 211 41.67 12.69 15.55
C LYS A 211 43.12 12.23 15.47
N LEU A 212 44.02 12.84 16.25
CA LEU A 212 45.43 12.45 16.31
C LEU A 212 45.60 11.00 16.79
N ILE A 213 44.87 10.58 17.83
CA ILE A 213 44.87 9.19 18.32
C ILE A 213 44.48 8.21 17.19
N TYR A 214 43.36 8.44 16.51
CA TYR A 214 42.93 7.57 15.41
C TYR A 214 43.97 7.50 14.28
N GLN A 215 44.55 8.64 13.91
CA GLN A 215 45.56 8.69 12.86
C GLN A 215 46.87 7.97 13.27
N THR A 216 47.37 8.23 14.48
CA THR A 216 48.62 7.62 14.97
C THR A 216 48.48 6.13 15.19
N LEU A 217 47.38 5.67 15.80
CA LEU A 217 47.17 4.24 16.06
C LEU A 217 46.94 3.45 14.78
N ASN A 218 46.23 4.00 13.80
CA ASN A 218 46.02 3.34 12.50
C ASN A 218 47.34 3.17 11.72
N TRP A 219 48.29 4.09 11.90
CA TRP A 219 49.64 3.97 11.31
C TRP A 219 50.54 3.01 12.09
N LYS A 220 50.68 3.20 13.41
CA LYS A 220 51.60 2.41 14.25
C LYS A 220 51.13 0.97 14.45
N PHE A 221 49.82 0.74 14.55
CA PHE A 221 49.22 -0.56 14.85
C PHE A 221 48.18 -0.91 13.80
N SER A 222 48.66 -1.31 12.61
CA SER A 222 47.80 -1.67 11.48
C SER A 222 46.99 -2.96 11.70
N LYS A 223 47.38 -3.81 12.66
CA LYS A 223 46.72 -5.07 13.03
C LYS A 223 46.73 -5.28 14.55
N GLY A 224 45.77 -6.05 15.07
CA GLY A 224 45.73 -6.50 16.47
C GLY A 224 44.98 -5.60 17.47
N ILE A 225 44.62 -4.37 17.09
CA ILE A 225 43.85 -3.45 17.95
C ILE A 225 42.59 -2.93 17.25
N HIS A 226 41.54 -2.73 18.04
CA HIS A 226 40.30 -2.07 17.63
C HIS A 226 40.07 -0.83 18.50
N VAL A 227 39.76 0.30 17.86
CA VAL A 227 39.59 1.60 18.50
C VAL A 227 38.16 2.07 18.29
N GLU A 228 37.39 2.20 19.36
CA GLU A 228 36.02 2.70 19.34
C GLU A 228 35.83 3.88 20.29
N THR A 229 34.93 4.80 19.94
CA THR A 229 34.56 5.92 20.81
C THR A 229 33.26 5.57 21.51
N MET A 230 33.28 5.58 22.84
CA MET A 230 32.14 5.29 23.70
C MET A 230 31.70 6.57 24.43
N GLU A 231 30.41 6.68 24.76
CA GLU A 231 29.89 7.71 25.66
C GLU A 231 29.68 7.08 27.04
N THR A 232 30.26 7.70 28.09
CA THR A 232 30.06 7.28 29.48
C THR A 232 28.68 7.71 29.97
N GLU A 233 28.25 7.20 31.12
CA GLU A 233 26.99 7.61 31.78
C GLU A 233 26.88 9.12 32.05
N LYS A 234 28.02 9.83 32.04
CA LYS A 234 28.10 11.29 32.18
C LYS A 234 28.09 12.05 30.84
N ASN A 235 27.76 11.39 29.73
CA ASN A 235 27.84 11.93 28.36
C ASN A 235 29.26 12.39 27.94
N GLU A 236 30.30 11.85 28.55
CA GLU A 236 31.69 12.15 28.17
C GLU A 236 32.18 11.12 27.15
N ARG A 237 32.77 11.60 26.05
CA ARG A 237 33.27 10.74 24.96
C ARG A 237 34.69 10.25 25.24
N CYS A 238 34.81 9.00 25.69
CA CYS A 238 36.08 8.31 25.89
C CYS A 238 36.40 7.37 24.71
N ILE A 239 37.67 6.98 24.58
CA ILE A 239 38.11 6.03 23.55
C ILE A 239 38.41 4.70 24.25
N LEU A 240 37.81 3.61 23.75
CA LEU A 240 38.10 2.25 24.18
C LEU A 240 38.97 1.56 23.13
N ILE A 241 40.10 1.02 23.58
CA ILE A 241 41.05 0.28 22.74
C ILE A 241 40.99 -1.17 23.20
N SER A 242 40.57 -2.07 22.33
CA SER A 242 40.54 -3.51 22.62
C SER A 242 41.58 -4.25 21.79
N LYS A 243 42.21 -5.26 22.39
CA LYS A 243 42.96 -6.27 21.65
C LYS A 243 41.96 -7.12 20.88
N VAL A 244 42.15 -7.20 19.57
CA VAL A 244 41.26 -7.99 18.72
C VAL A 244 42.14 -8.77 17.75
N ASP A 245 42.14 -10.09 17.92
CA ASP A 245 42.77 -11.00 16.98
C ASP A 245 42.07 -10.93 15.60
N GLU A 246 42.75 -11.32 14.53
CA GLU A 246 42.18 -11.32 13.18
C GLU A 246 40.91 -12.17 13.08
N ASP A 247 40.86 -13.28 13.81
CA ASP A 247 39.68 -14.15 13.87
C ASP A 247 38.53 -13.54 14.67
N GLU A 248 38.82 -12.85 15.79
CA GLU A 248 37.80 -12.07 16.50
C GLU A 248 37.29 -10.88 15.66
N ARG A 249 38.17 -10.23 14.90
CA ARG A 249 37.83 -9.11 14.02
C ARG A 249 36.91 -9.57 12.91
N LYS A 250 37.22 -10.71 12.27
CA LYS A 250 36.34 -11.36 11.29
C LYS A 250 35.02 -11.78 11.93
N LYS A 251 35.03 -12.32 13.15
CA LYS A 251 33.81 -12.71 13.88
C LYS A 251 32.93 -11.51 14.21
N ARG A 252 33.49 -10.40 14.71
CA ARG A 252 32.74 -9.16 14.98
C ARG A 252 32.23 -8.51 13.69
N ALA A 253 33.02 -8.51 12.62
CA ALA A 253 32.59 -8.04 11.30
C ALA A 253 31.42 -8.89 10.77
N ARG A 254 31.50 -10.22 10.93
CA ARG A 254 30.43 -11.15 10.56
C ARG A 254 29.18 -10.96 11.43
N GLN A 255 29.31 -10.77 12.73
CA GLN A 255 28.19 -10.49 13.63
C GLN A 255 27.52 -9.14 13.32
N LYS A 256 28.33 -8.11 13.01
CA LYS A 256 27.82 -6.82 12.56
C LYS A 256 27.07 -6.97 11.23
N GLN A 257 27.63 -7.73 10.29
CA GLN A 257 26.98 -8.05 9.02
C GLN A 257 25.67 -8.82 9.25
N GLU A 258 25.67 -9.85 10.09
CA GLU A 258 24.46 -10.62 10.43
C GLU A 258 23.41 -9.74 11.11
N LYS A 259 23.82 -8.78 11.94
CA LYS A 259 22.91 -7.81 12.57
C LYS A 259 22.34 -6.80 11.57
N GLU A 260 23.16 -6.28 10.66
CA GLU A 260 22.73 -5.37 9.58
C GLU A 260 21.81 -6.10 8.59
N GLN A 261 22.20 -7.30 8.17
CA GLN A 261 21.41 -8.17 7.31
C GLN A 261 20.08 -8.53 7.98
N ALA A 262 20.09 -8.91 9.26
CA ALA A 262 18.87 -9.18 10.00
C ALA A 262 18.00 -7.93 10.17
N CYS A 263 18.60 -6.74 10.29
CA CYS A 263 17.85 -5.48 10.33
C CYS A 263 17.16 -5.19 9.00
N VAL A 264 17.85 -5.35 7.87
CA VAL A 264 17.25 -5.19 6.53
C VAL A 264 16.14 -6.22 6.33
N CYS A 265 16.40 -7.50 6.64
CA CYS A 265 15.41 -8.57 6.53
C CYS A 265 14.21 -8.41 7.47
N LEU A 266 14.37 -7.77 8.64
CA LEU A 266 13.26 -7.47 9.55
C LEU A 266 12.35 -6.38 8.98
N VAL A 267 12.92 -5.45 8.22
CA VAL A 267 12.21 -4.31 7.65
C VAL A 267 11.53 -4.71 6.35
N THR A 268 12.13 -5.56 5.53
CA THR A 268 11.51 -6.00 4.26
C THR A 268 10.36 -6.99 4.48
N ALA A 269 10.17 -7.44 5.72
CA ALA A 269 9.55 -8.70 6.05
C ALA A 269 8.07 -8.86 5.68
N VAL A 270 7.18 -7.88 5.92
CA VAL A 270 5.73 -8.15 5.80
C VAL A 270 5.34 -8.55 4.37
N VAL A 271 5.89 -7.89 3.36
CA VAL A 271 5.63 -8.25 1.95
C VAL A 271 6.75 -9.02 1.32
N TYR A 272 7.96 -9.04 1.84
CA TYR A 272 8.89 -10.10 1.47
C TYR A 272 8.32 -11.49 1.84
N PHE A 273 7.57 -11.61 2.94
CA PHE A 273 6.85 -12.85 3.28
C PHE A 273 5.65 -13.13 2.39
N LEU A 274 4.84 -12.12 2.02
CA LEU A 274 3.75 -12.32 1.07
C LEU A 274 4.30 -12.62 -0.35
N SER A 275 5.26 -11.84 -0.85
CA SER A 275 5.86 -12.00 -2.19
C SER A 275 6.73 -13.24 -2.36
N LEU A 276 7.42 -13.75 -1.33
CA LEU A 276 8.16 -15.01 -1.43
C LEU A 276 7.26 -16.25 -1.35
N TYR A 277 6.15 -16.20 -0.61
CA TYR A 277 5.40 -17.41 -0.24
C TYR A 277 3.97 -17.48 -0.79
N LEU A 278 3.33 -16.37 -1.17
CA LEU A 278 2.09 -16.42 -1.96
C LEU A 278 2.26 -17.05 -3.36
N PRO A 279 3.45 -16.98 -4.02
CA PRO A 279 3.75 -17.76 -5.21
C PRO A 279 3.65 -19.29 -5.04
N GLN A 280 3.49 -19.80 -3.81
CA GLN A 280 3.09 -21.19 -3.57
C GLN A 280 1.65 -21.50 -4.05
N GLY A 281 0.95 -20.50 -4.61
CA GLY A 281 -0.34 -20.68 -5.30
C GLY A 281 -1.52 -20.85 -4.36
N LYS A 282 -1.39 -20.38 -3.11
CA LYS A 282 -2.51 -20.38 -2.15
C LYS A 282 -3.52 -19.31 -2.54
N LEU A 283 -4.79 -19.61 -2.28
CA LEU A 283 -5.86 -18.65 -2.49
C LEU A 283 -5.79 -17.55 -1.44
N VAL A 284 -5.83 -16.30 -1.89
CA VAL A 284 -6.00 -15.12 -1.05
C VAL A 284 -7.39 -14.55 -1.28
N VAL A 285 -8.14 -14.40 -0.19
CA VAL A 285 -9.52 -13.96 -0.20
C VAL A 285 -9.60 -12.55 0.41
N GLY A 286 -10.37 -11.67 -0.20
CA GLY A 286 -10.67 -10.35 0.36
C GLY A 286 -12.13 -9.97 0.12
N HIS A 287 -12.55 -8.82 0.62
CA HIS A 287 -13.88 -8.29 0.41
C HIS A 287 -13.80 -6.87 -0.16
N ASN A 288 -14.24 -6.64 -1.39
CA ASN A 288 -14.07 -5.34 -2.06
C ASN A 288 -12.59 -4.90 -2.12
N MET A 289 -11.70 -5.85 -2.44
CA MET A 289 -10.29 -5.77 -2.05
C MET A 289 -9.40 -4.99 -3.04
N LEU A 290 -9.98 -4.18 -3.92
CA LEU A 290 -9.23 -3.47 -4.95
C LEU A 290 -8.21 -2.49 -4.33
N LEU A 291 -8.64 -1.73 -3.32
CA LEU A 291 -7.76 -0.79 -2.62
C LEU A 291 -6.71 -1.54 -1.79
N ASP A 292 -7.07 -2.63 -1.11
CA ASP A 292 -6.14 -3.46 -0.35
C ASP A 292 -5.00 -3.97 -1.23
N VAL A 293 -5.33 -4.49 -2.41
CA VAL A 293 -4.34 -4.97 -3.38
C VAL A 293 -3.47 -3.83 -3.88
N MET A 294 -4.07 -2.69 -4.25
CA MET A 294 -3.33 -1.51 -4.72
C MET A 294 -2.35 -1.00 -3.67
N HIS A 295 -2.79 -0.77 -2.42
CA HIS A 295 -1.93 -0.30 -1.34
C HIS A 295 -0.84 -1.32 -0.98
N THR A 296 -1.18 -2.61 -0.97
CA THR A 296 -0.20 -3.67 -0.66
C THR A 296 0.93 -3.71 -1.70
N ILE A 297 0.60 -3.60 -2.98
CA ILE A 297 1.62 -3.52 -4.03
C ILE A 297 2.40 -2.21 -3.91
N HIS A 298 1.71 -1.09 -3.77
CA HIS A 298 2.31 0.25 -3.76
C HIS A 298 3.34 0.44 -2.65
N GLN A 299 2.99 0.06 -1.42
CA GLN A 299 3.83 0.32 -0.24
C GLN A 299 4.97 -0.67 -0.11
N PHE A 300 4.77 -1.90 -0.55
CA PHE A 300 5.64 -2.97 -0.11
C PHE A 300 6.27 -3.78 -1.24
N TYR A 301 5.81 -3.63 -2.48
CA TYR A 301 6.42 -4.28 -3.64
C TYR A 301 7.08 -3.24 -4.55
N CYS A 302 6.29 -2.41 -5.22
CA CYS A 302 6.78 -1.34 -6.07
C CYS A 302 5.73 -0.23 -6.25
N PRO A 303 6.16 0.99 -6.63
CA PRO A 303 5.22 2.01 -7.08
C PRO A 303 4.26 1.47 -8.16
N LEU A 304 2.99 1.87 -8.10
CA LEU A 304 2.00 1.36 -9.04
C LEU A 304 2.36 1.74 -10.48
N PRO A 305 2.29 0.80 -11.44
CA PRO A 305 2.57 1.09 -12.85
C PRO A 305 1.72 2.20 -13.46
N GLU A 306 2.18 2.81 -14.55
CA GLU A 306 1.40 3.84 -15.24
C GLU A 306 0.20 3.31 -16.01
N GLU A 307 0.15 2.01 -16.35
CA GLU A 307 -0.92 1.41 -17.13
C GLU A 307 -1.57 0.27 -16.36
N LEU A 308 -2.89 0.10 -16.52
CA LEU A 308 -3.64 -0.96 -15.86
C LEU A 308 -3.09 -2.35 -16.17
N ASN A 309 -2.64 -2.59 -17.40
CA ASN A 309 -2.07 -3.89 -17.78
C ASN A 309 -0.81 -4.22 -16.97
N GLY A 310 0.08 -3.24 -16.75
CA GLY A 310 1.24 -3.41 -15.89
C GLY A 310 0.82 -3.72 -14.45
N PHE A 311 -0.22 -3.06 -13.94
CA PHE A 311 -0.77 -3.37 -12.63
C PHE A 311 -1.33 -4.79 -12.54
N LYS A 312 -2.03 -5.29 -13.56
CA LYS A 312 -2.53 -6.67 -13.59
C LYS A 312 -1.40 -7.69 -13.52
N GLU A 313 -0.34 -7.46 -14.29
CA GLU A 313 0.86 -8.33 -14.29
C GLU A 313 1.51 -8.38 -12.92
N VAL A 314 1.81 -7.22 -12.32
CA VAL A 314 2.38 -7.12 -10.98
C VAL A 314 1.47 -7.78 -9.94
N THR A 315 0.15 -7.57 -10.04
CA THR A 315 -0.82 -8.17 -9.13
C THR A 315 -0.78 -9.69 -9.20
N LEU A 316 -0.69 -10.29 -10.39
CA LEU A 316 -0.60 -11.74 -10.54
C LEU A 316 0.75 -12.31 -10.07
N CYS A 317 1.83 -11.52 -10.11
CA CYS A 317 3.12 -11.90 -9.53
C CYS A 317 3.06 -11.97 -8.00
N VAL A 318 2.41 -10.99 -7.35
CA VAL A 318 2.29 -10.94 -5.88
C VAL A 318 1.21 -11.89 -5.38
N PHE A 319 0.06 -11.93 -6.06
CA PHE A 319 -1.13 -12.70 -5.69
C PHE A 319 -1.58 -13.58 -6.87
N PRO A 320 -1.05 -14.81 -7.01
CA PRO A 320 -1.39 -15.68 -8.14
C PRO A 320 -2.87 -16.09 -8.20
N ARG A 321 -3.53 -16.16 -7.04
CA ARG A 321 -4.94 -16.53 -6.89
C ARG A 321 -5.63 -15.61 -5.89
N LEU A 322 -6.43 -14.70 -6.41
CA LEU A 322 -7.30 -13.80 -5.65
C LEU A 322 -8.76 -14.23 -5.77
N LEU A 323 -9.55 -13.99 -4.73
CA LEU A 323 -11.01 -14.10 -4.77
C LEU A 323 -11.63 -12.99 -3.94
N ASP A 324 -12.49 -12.20 -4.58
CA ASP A 324 -13.25 -11.14 -3.93
C ASP A 324 -14.64 -11.67 -3.53
N THR A 325 -14.91 -11.73 -2.23
CA THR A 325 -16.18 -12.23 -1.69
C THR A 325 -17.37 -11.34 -2.03
N LYS A 326 -17.16 -10.04 -2.19
CA LYS A 326 -18.22 -9.11 -2.60
C LYS A 326 -18.65 -9.40 -4.03
N LEU A 327 -17.69 -9.67 -4.91
CA LEU A 327 -17.96 -10.10 -6.27
C LEU A 327 -18.65 -11.47 -6.30
N MET A 328 -18.13 -12.43 -5.53
CA MET A 328 -18.72 -13.78 -5.43
C MET A 328 -20.19 -13.71 -5.01
N ALA A 329 -20.51 -12.94 -3.96
CA ALA A 329 -21.88 -12.74 -3.48
C ALA A 329 -22.79 -12.02 -4.49
N SER A 330 -22.21 -11.16 -5.35
CA SER A 330 -22.94 -10.40 -6.37
C SER A 330 -23.14 -11.16 -7.69
N THR A 331 -22.67 -12.41 -7.77
CA THR A 331 -22.72 -13.24 -8.99
C THR A 331 -23.69 -14.40 -8.80
N HIS A 332 -24.30 -14.93 -9.88
CA HIS A 332 -25.11 -16.15 -9.77
C HIS A 332 -24.28 -17.34 -9.26
N PRO A 333 -24.84 -18.22 -8.42
CA PRO A 333 -26.23 -18.26 -7.96
C PRO A 333 -26.56 -17.32 -6.77
N PHE A 334 -25.56 -16.66 -6.18
CA PHE A 334 -25.72 -15.89 -4.94
C PHE A 334 -26.52 -14.59 -5.13
N LYS A 335 -26.43 -13.97 -6.30
CA LYS A 335 -27.13 -12.71 -6.65
C LYS A 335 -28.64 -12.75 -6.38
N GLU A 336 -29.27 -13.91 -6.51
CA GLU A 336 -30.70 -14.10 -6.25
C GLU A 336 -31.03 -14.27 -4.76
N LEU A 337 -30.04 -14.71 -3.97
CA LEU A 337 -30.20 -15.08 -2.57
C LEU A 337 -29.70 -14.00 -1.61
N ILE A 338 -28.78 -13.15 -2.07
CA ILE A 338 -28.07 -12.12 -1.29
C ILE A 338 -28.36 -10.76 -1.91
N LEU A 339 -29.14 -9.94 -1.20
CA LEU A 339 -29.53 -8.61 -1.66
C LEU A 339 -28.50 -7.53 -1.27
N ASN A 340 -27.92 -7.64 -0.07
CA ASN A 340 -26.96 -6.71 0.47
C ASN A 340 -25.59 -7.39 0.58
N THR A 341 -24.57 -6.75 0.01
CA THR A 341 -23.19 -7.26 0.01
C THR A 341 -22.16 -6.44 0.80
N PRO A 342 -22.48 -5.46 1.69
CA PRO A 342 -21.52 -5.04 2.72
C PRO A 342 -21.14 -6.22 3.63
N LEU A 343 -19.91 -6.26 4.14
CA LEU A 343 -19.36 -7.41 4.87
C LEU A 343 -20.22 -7.84 6.07
N ALA A 344 -20.64 -6.89 6.92
CA ALA A 344 -21.46 -7.18 8.10
C ALA A 344 -22.83 -7.78 7.74
N GLU A 345 -23.50 -7.24 6.70
CA GLU A 345 -24.79 -7.76 6.23
C GLU A 345 -24.63 -9.12 5.52
N LEU A 346 -23.53 -9.30 4.79
CA LEU A 346 -23.20 -10.56 4.12
C LEU A 346 -22.98 -11.67 5.15
N GLU A 347 -22.22 -11.39 6.19
CA GLU A 347 -21.96 -12.30 7.31
C GLU A 347 -23.26 -12.79 7.94
N LYS A 348 -24.16 -11.87 8.26
CA LYS A 348 -25.47 -12.16 8.84
C LYS A 348 -26.31 -13.01 7.90
N ARG A 349 -26.38 -12.64 6.62
CA ARG A 349 -27.15 -13.36 5.60
C ARG A 349 -26.67 -14.79 5.40
N LEU A 350 -25.36 -15.03 5.48
CA LEU A 350 -24.74 -16.34 5.28
C LEU A 350 -24.86 -17.29 6.48
N LYS A 351 -25.39 -16.82 7.62
CA LYS A 351 -25.79 -17.68 8.74
C LYS A 351 -27.18 -18.30 8.55
N GLU A 352 -28.01 -17.72 7.68
CA GLU A 352 -29.39 -18.12 7.45
C GLU A 352 -29.52 -19.07 6.25
N ALA A 353 -30.63 -19.83 6.20
CA ALA A 353 -30.92 -20.72 5.08
C ALA A 353 -30.93 -19.96 3.73
N PRO A 354 -30.47 -20.57 2.62
CA PRO A 354 -29.99 -21.96 2.48
C PRO A 354 -28.53 -22.19 2.90
N PHE A 355 -27.85 -21.17 3.41
CA PHE A 355 -26.45 -21.27 3.84
C PHE A 355 -26.35 -21.93 5.23
N LYS A 356 -25.12 -22.34 5.58
CA LYS A 356 -24.82 -22.92 6.89
C LYS A 356 -23.53 -22.31 7.40
N SER A 357 -23.56 -21.83 8.65
CA SER A 357 -22.37 -21.33 9.32
C SER A 357 -21.29 -22.43 9.39
N PRO A 358 -20.05 -22.14 8.96
CA PRO A 358 -18.96 -23.09 9.06
C PRO A 358 -18.59 -23.32 10.53
N LYS A 359 -18.11 -24.53 10.83
CA LYS A 359 -17.51 -24.86 12.13
C LYS A 359 -16.07 -24.38 12.12
N VAL A 360 -15.74 -23.45 13.01
CA VAL A 360 -14.42 -22.84 13.12
C VAL A 360 -13.98 -22.78 14.57
N ASP A 361 -12.71 -23.08 14.81
CA ASP A 361 -12.05 -22.95 16.11
C ASP A 361 -10.77 -22.14 15.97
N SER A 362 -10.46 -21.34 16.99
CA SER A 362 -9.18 -20.62 17.06
C SER A 362 -8.07 -21.57 17.50
N ALA A 363 -6.90 -21.45 16.87
CA ALA A 363 -5.72 -22.20 17.31
C ALA A 363 -5.35 -21.85 18.76
N GLU A 364 -4.79 -22.82 19.48
CA GLU A 364 -4.35 -22.61 20.86
C GLU A 364 -3.34 -21.46 20.95
N GLY A 365 -3.53 -20.55 21.90
CA GLY A 365 -2.71 -19.35 22.07
C GLY A 365 -3.05 -18.17 21.14
N PHE A 366 -4.06 -18.30 20.27
CA PHE A 366 -4.59 -17.19 19.48
C PHE A 366 -5.86 -16.62 20.11
N LEU A 367 -6.06 -15.30 19.91
CA LEU A 367 -7.31 -14.62 20.27
C LEU A 367 -8.46 -15.29 19.52
N SER A 368 -9.46 -15.75 20.27
CA SER A 368 -10.73 -16.18 19.71
C SER A 368 -11.63 -14.97 19.53
N TYR A 369 -12.06 -14.74 18.29
CA TYR A 369 -13.13 -13.78 18.04
C TYR A 369 -14.46 -14.44 18.35
N ASN A 370 -15.26 -13.81 19.20
CA ASN A 370 -16.65 -14.19 19.36
C ASN A 370 -17.46 -13.39 18.33
N THR A 371 -18.15 -14.07 17.41
CA THR A 371 -19.02 -13.43 16.42
C THR A 371 -20.20 -12.68 17.06
N ALA A 372 -20.41 -12.81 18.37
CA ALA A 372 -21.40 -12.05 19.14
C ALA A 372 -20.87 -10.70 19.67
N SER A 373 -19.55 -10.49 19.73
CA SER A 373 -18.96 -9.18 20.00
C SER A 373 -18.57 -8.55 18.66
N GLU A 374 -19.28 -7.49 18.27
CA GLU A 374 -18.99 -6.71 17.06
C GLU A 374 -17.68 -5.95 17.26
N GLN A 375 -16.54 -6.59 16.95
CA GLN A 375 -15.23 -5.94 16.77
C GLN A 375 -15.02 -5.59 15.29
N LEU A 376 -16.09 -5.12 14.64
CA LEU A 376 -16.04 -4.69 13.24
C LEU A 376 -15.02 -3.56 13.11
N HIS A 377 -14.26 -3.54 12.00
CA HIS A 377 -13.26 -2.50 11.68
C HIS A 377 -11.94 -2.61 12.46
N GLU A 378 -11.56 -3.85 12.74
CA GLU A 378 -10.18 -4.27 12.95
C GLU A 378 -9.80 -5.20 11.79
N ALA A 379 -8.72 -4.91 11.05
CA ALA A 379 -8.37 -5.65 9.83
C ALA A 379 -8.33 -7.18 10.01
N GLY A 380 -7.80 -7.67 11.13
CA GLY A 380 -7.70 -9.10 11.43
C GLY A 380 -9.05 -9.77 11.73
N TYR A 381 -10.02 -9.02 12.26
CA TYR A 381 -11.40 -9.45 12.42
C TYR A 381 -12.14 -9.45 11.08
N ASP A 382 -12.01 -8.38 10.30
CA ASP A 382 -12.68 -8.25 9.00
C ASP A 382 -12.14 -9.29 7.99
N ALA A 383 -10.84 -9.61 8.04
CA ALA A 383 -10.24 -10.73 7.31
C ALA A 383 -10.81 -12.09 7.78
N TYR A 384 -11.00 -12.27 9.09
CA TYR A 384 -11.62 -13.50 9.62
C TYR A 384 -13.07 -13.65 9.12
N ILE A 385 -13.90 -12.61 9.23
CA ILE A 385 -15.28 -12.62 8.75
C ILE A 385 -15.34 -12.85 7.24
N THR A 386 -14.45 -12.22 6.47
CA THR A 386 -14.32 -12.42 5.03
C THR A 386 -14.06 -13.89 4.69
N GLY A 387 -13.15 -14.55 5.41
CA GLY A 387 -12.89 -15.97 5.24
C GLY A 387 -14.09 -16.86 5.58
N LEU A 388 -14.86 -16.53 6.63
CA LEU A 388 -16.12 -17.23 6.95
C LEU A 388 -17.15 -17.10 5.83
N CYS A 389 -17.31 -15.89 5.28
CA CYS A 389 -18.22 -15.63 4.17
C CYS A 389 -17.85 -16.48 2.95
N PHE A 390 -16.57 -16.54 2.61
CA PHE A 390 -16.07 -17.40 1.54
C PHE A 390 -16.38 -18.88 1.79
N ILE A 391 -16.10 -19.41 2.99
CA ILE A 391 -16.37 -20.82 3.31
C ILE A 391 -17.87 -21.15 3.17
N SER A 392 -18.75 -20.30 3.71
CA SER A 392 -20.21 -20.48 3.61
C SER A 392 -20.67 -20.53 2.15
N MET A 393 -20.19 -19.60 1.32
CA MET A 393 -20.54 -19.55 -0.10
C MET A 393 -19.96 -20.75 -0.87
N ALA A 394 -18.70 -21.11 -0.63
CA ALA A 394 -18.07 -22.27 -1.26
C ALA A 394 -18.79 -23.58 -0.93
N ASN A 395 -19.16 -23.79 0.34
CA ASN A 395 -19.90 -24.97 0.77
C ASN A 395 -21.31 -25.03 0.16
N PHE A 396 -21.97 -23.88 -0.03
CA PHE A 396 -23.25 -23.81 -0.73
C PHE A 396 -23.14 -24.27 -2.19
N LEU A 397 -22.06 -23.91 -2.90
CA LEU A 397 -21.80 -24.43 -4.25
C LEU A 397 -21.68 -25.96 -4.26
N GLY A 398 -21.22 -26.56 -3.16
CA GLY A 398 -21.15 -28.02 -2.99
C GLY A 398 -22.52 -28.71 -2.98
N SER A 399 -23.60 -28.00 -2.70
CA SER A 399 -24.96 -28.56 -2.74
C SER A 399 -25.47 -28.83 -4.16
N PHE A 400 -24.88 -28.19 -5.18
CA PHE A 400 -25.22 -28.43 -6.59
C PHE A 400 -24.53 -29.67 -7.17
N LEU A 401 -23.58 -30.26 -6.45
CA LEU A 401 -22.95 -31.52 -6.84
C LEU A 401 -23.89 -32.71 -6.61
N SER A 402 -23.70 -33.77 -7.39
CA SER A 402 -24.40 -35.05 -7.22
C SER A 402 -23.38 -36.18 -7.01
N PRO A 403 -23.20 -36.71 -5.78
CA PRO A 403 -23.88 -36.33 -4.54
C PRO A 403 -23.42 -34.98 -3.98
N PRO A 404 -24.27 -34.28 -3.18
CA PRO A 404 -23.93 -32.99 -2.61
C PRO A 404 -22.79 -33.13 -1.60
N LYS A 405 -21.84 -32.19 -1.63
CA LYS A 405 -20.70 -32.16 -0.71
C LYS A 405 -20.87 -31.03 0.31
N PRO A 406 -20.82 -31.33 1.62
CA PRO A 406 -21.00 -30.31 2.66
C PRO A 406 -19.77 -29.39 2.82
N HIS A 407 -18.59 -29.86 2.40
CA HIS A 407 -17.35 -29.11 2.42
C HIS A 407 -16.77 -29.03 1.01
N ILE A 408 -16.39 -27.83 0.59
CA ILE A 408 -15.68 -27.58 -0.66
C ILE A 408 -14.30 -26.99 -0.35
N SER A 409 -13.27 -27.64 -0.87
CA SER A 409 -11.89 -27.17 -0.76
C SER A 409 -11.67 -25.87 -1.53
N ALA A 410 -10.76 -25.02 -1.02
CA ALA A 410 -10.32 -23.79 -1.69
C ALA A 410 -9.52 -24.04 -2.99
N ARG A 411 -9.29 -25.30 -3.36
CA ARG A 411 -8.72 -25.72 -4.65
C ARG A 411 -9.75 -26.34 -5.60
N SER A 412 -11.03 -26.29 -5.26
CA SER A 412 -12.10 -26.87 -6.06
C SER A 412 -12.29 -26.12 -7.37
N LYS A 413 -12.63 -26.85 -8.44
CA LYS A 413 -12.99 -26.27 -9.73
C LYS A 413 -14.27 -25.43 -9.68
N LEU A 414 -15.13 -25.67 -8.69
CA LEU A 414 -16.38 -24.90 -8.52
C LEU A 414 -16.16 -23.42 -8.25
N ILE A 415 -15.00 -23.05 -7.68
CA ILE A 415 -14.67 -21.66 -7.34
C ILE A 415 -13.70 -21.01 -8.33
N GLU A 416 -13.16 -21.76 -9.28
CA GLU A 416 -12.26 -21.25 -10.34
C GLU A 416 -12.82 -20.06 -11.12
N PRO A 417 -14.14 -19.99 -11.46
CA PRO A 417 -14.70 -18.84 -12.18
C PRO A 417 -14.51 -17.50 -11.44
N PHE A 418 -14.46 -17.53 -10.10
CA PHE A 418 -14.30 -16.34 -9.26
C PHE A 418 -12.85 -15.91 -9.07
N PHE A 419 -11.88 -16.72 -9.52
CA PHE A 419 -10.47 -16.38 -9.36
C PHE A 419 -10.08 -15.16 -10.20
N ASN A 420 -9.19 -14.35 -9.62
CA ASN A 420 -8.48 -13.24 -10.24
C ASN A 420 -9.43 -12.19 -10.85
N LYS A 421 -10.59 -12.00 -10.21
CA LYS A 421 -11.56 -10.97 -10.54
C LYS A 421 -11.79 -10.10 -9.30
N LEU A 422 -11.48 -8.81 -9.42
CA LEU A 422 -11.66 -7.84 -8.33
C LEU A 422 -12.97 -7.08 -8.54
N PHE A 423 -13.70 -6.81 -7.45
CA PHE A 423 -14.97 -6.09 -7.54
C PHE A 423 -14.75 -4.64 -8.00
N LEU A 424 -15.56 -4.15 -8.94
CA LEU A 424 -15.56 -2.76 -9.37
C LEU A 424 -16.76 -2.02 -8.78
N MET A 425 -16.51 -1.20 -7.77
CA MET A 425 -17.55 -0.46 -7.08
C MET A 425 -18.24 0.56 -8.01
N ARG A 426 -19.58 0.54 -8.02
CA ARG A 426 -20.48 1.53 -8.68
C ARG A 426 -20.37 1.62 -10.20
N ILE A 427 -19.61 0.77 -10.87
CA ILE A 427 -19.68 0.65 -12.34
C ILE A 427 -20.93 -0.14 -12.70
N VAL A 428 -21.71 0.38 -13.66
CA VAL A 428 -23.05 -0.17 -13.97
C VAL A 428 -22.96 -1.47 -14.76
N ASP A 429 -22.01 -1.53 -15.69
CA ASP A 429 -21.97 -2.52 -16.76
C ASP A 429 -20.72 -3.41 -16.75
N ILE A 430 -19.70 -3.06 -15.96
CA ILE A 430 -18.49 -3.86 -15.75
C ILE A 430 -18.46 -4.28 -14.27
N PRO A 431 -18.87 -5.51 -13.94
CA PRO A 431 -18.99 -5.97 -12.55
C PRO A 431 -17.64 -6.23 -11.88
N TYR A 432 -16.58 -6.48 -12.65
CA TYR A 432 -15.27 -6.84 -12.12
C TYR A 432 -14.12 -6.40 -13.04
N LEU A 433 -12.96 -6.23 -12.42
CA LEU A 433 -11.67 -6.12 -13.09
C LEU A 433 -11.08 -7.53 -13.26
N ASN A 434 -10.87 -7.96 -14.50
CA ASN A 434 -10.30 -9.27 -14.80
C ASN A 434 -8.77 -9.17 -14.82
N LEU A 435 -8.08 -9.78 -13.87
CA LEU A 435 -6.63 -9.73 -13.80
C LEU A 435 -5.96 -10.70 -14.79
N SER A 436 -6.58 -11.84 -15.07
CA SER A 436 -6.02 -12.90 -15.92
C SER A 436 -6.36 -12.74 -17.41
N GLY A 437 -7.10 -11.71 -17.79
CA GLY A 437 -7.53 -11.53 -19.18
C GLY A 437 -8.07 -10.12 -19.46
N PRO A 438 -8.61 -9.89 -20.66
CA PRO A 438 -9.24 -8.63 -20.99
C PRO A 438 -10.48 -8.40 -20.13
N ASP A 439 -10.76 -7.12 -19.86
CA ASP A 439 -12.00 -6.71 -19.20
C ASP A 439 -13.17 -6.76 -20.18
N LEU A 440 -14.37 -6.92 -19.61
CA LEU A 440 -15.61 -6.86 -20.38
C LEU A 440 -15.74 -5.49 -21.07
N GLN A 441 -16.13 -5.52 -22.34
CA GLN A 441 -16.41 -4.31 -23.14
C GLN A 441 -17.92 -4.18 -23.31
N PRO A 442 -18.60 -3.42 -22.44
CA PRO A 442 -20.05 -3.25 -22.51
C PRO A 442 -20.43 -2.43 -23.75
N LYS A 443 -21.55 -2.79 -24.38
CA LYS A 443 -22.13 -2.03 -25.49
C LYS A 443 -22.81 -0.77 -24.95
N ARG A 444 -22.08 0.33 -24.93
CA ARG A 444 -22.54 1.65 -24.49
C ARG A 444 -23.18 2.46 -25.63
N ASP A 445 -23.91 1.78 -26.51
CA ASP A 445 -24.51 2.38 -27.71
C ASP A 445 -25.56 3.44 -27.36
N HIS A 446 -26.12 3.39 -26.15
CA HIS A 446 -27.09 4.34 -25.60
C HIS A 446 -26.46 5.55 -24.89
N VAL A 447 -25.12 5.61 -24.81
CA VAL A 447 -24.38 6.65 -24.09
C VAL A 447 -23.81 7.67 -25.08
N LEU A 448 -23.97 8.94 -24.75
CA LEU A 448 -23.50 10.09 -25.51
C LEU A 448 -22.45 10.85 -24.70
N TYR A 449 -21.40 11.33 -25.37
CA TYR A 449 -20.47 12.31 -24.82
C TYR A 449 -20.91 13.71 -25.24
N VAL A 450 -21.13 14.59 -24.27
CA VAL A 450 -21.61 15.96 -24.51
C VAL A 450 -20.57 16.94 -23.99
N THR A 451 -20.17 17.89 -24.83
CA THR A 451 -19.33 19.04 -24.47
C THR A 451 -20.13 20.32 -24.54
N PHE A 452 -19.98 21.20 -23.55
CA PHE A 452 -20.79 22.40 -23.37
C PHE A 452 -20.03 23.49 -22.59
N PRO A 453 -20.54 24.73 -22.53
CA PRO A 453 -19.92 25.83 -21.80
C PRO A 453 -19.97 25.60 -20.28
N LYS A 454 -18.95 26.07 -19.57
CA LYS A 454 -18.76 25.87 -18.12
C LYS A 454 -19.89 26.41 -17.23
N GLU A 455 -20.74 27.27 -17.77
CA GLU A 455 -21.88 27.86 -17.05
C GLU A 455 -23.06 26.89 -16.92
N TRP A 456 -23.05 25.78 -17.68
CA TRP A 456 -24.15 24.83 -17.73
C TRP A 456 -24.28 24.03 -16.45
N LYS A 457 -25.53 23.79 -16.05
CA LYS A 457 -25.92 22.99 -14.90
C LYS A 457 -26.67 21.75 -15.35
N THR A 458 -26.88 20.82 -14.42
CA THR A 458 -27.61 19.57 -14.67
C THR A 458 -29.01 19.83 -15.24
N SER A 459 -29.67 20.93 -14.84
CA SER A 459 -30.98 21.35 -15.39
C SER A 459 -30.93 21.61 -16.90
N ASP A 460 -29.84 22.19 -17.40
CA ASP A 460 -29.69 22.54 -18.82
C ASP A 460 -29.54 21.27 -19.66
N LEU A 461 -28.84 20.26 -19.13
CA LEU A 461 -28.76 18.94 -19.76
C LEU A 461 -30.12 18.23 -19.75
N TYR A 462 -30.87 18.27 -18.65
CA TYR A 462 -32.24 17.73 -18.62
C TYR A 462 -33.18 18.44 -19.61
N GLN A 463 -33.03 19.75 -19.77
CA GLN A 463 -33.80 20.52 -20.74
C GLN A 463 -33.39 20.20 -22.17
N LEU A 464 -32.09 20.07 -22.44
CA LEU A 464 -31.57 19.74 -23.78
C LEU A 464 -32.09 18.39 -24.26
N PHE A 465 -32.13 17.39 -23.38
CA PHE A 465 -32.57 16.04 -23.74
C PHE A 465 -34.03 15.75 -23.37
N SER A 466 -34.84 16.75 -23.03
CA SER A 466 -36.23 16.53 -22.59
C SER A 466 -37.09 15.81 -23.65
N ALA A 467 -36.75 15.98 -24.93
CA ALA A 467 -37.41 15.29 -26.05
C ALA A 467 -37.17 13.78 -26.09
N PHE A 468 -36.14 13.29 -25.41
CA PHE A 468 -35.71 11.89 -25.39
C PHE A 468 -36.15 11.14 -24.11
N GLY A 469 -36.94 11.80 -23.26
CA GLY A 469 -37.47 11.24 -22.03
C GLY A 469 -36.47 11.33 -20.86
N ASN A 470 -36.54 10.35 -19.96
CA ASN A 470 -35.68 10.37 -18.77
C ASN A 470 -34.24 10.03 -19.14
N ILE A 471 -33.30 10.85 -18.70
CA ILE A 471 -31.87 10.68 -18.93
C ILE A 471 -31.12 10.47 -17.62
N GLN A 472 -29.99 9.79 -17.71
CA GLN A 472 -28.99 9.76 -16.64
C GLN A 472 -27.78 10.57 -17.06
N VAL A 473 -27.43 11.57 -16.25
CA VAL A 473 -26.26 12.43 -16.48
C VAL A 473 -25.12 11.98 -15.56
N SER A 474 -23.95 11.77 -16.14
CA SER A 474 -22.72 11.49 -15.41
C SER A 474 -21.64 12.50 -15.79
N TRP A 475 -21.37 13.44 -14.88
CA TRP A 475 -20.39 14.50 -15.08
C TRP A 475 -18.96 13.96 -15.18
N ILE A 476 -18.18 14.51 -16.12
CA ILE A 476 -16.76 14.20 -16.29
C ILE A 476 -15.93 15.37 -15.75
N ASP A 477 -16.24 16.58 -16.20
CA ASP A 477 -15.67 17.85 -15.74
C ASP A 477 -16.70 18.99 -15.91
N ASP A 478 -16.30 20.23 -15.63
CA ASP A 478 -17.18 21.40 -15.70
C ASP A 478 -17.69 21.73 -17.12
N THR A 479 -17.12 21.09 -18.16
CA THR A 479 -17.42 21.35 -19.58
C THR A 479 -17.91 20.12 -20.33
N SER A 480 -17.99 18.97 -19.68
CA SER A 480 -18.36 17.72 -20.33
C SER A 480 -19.03 16.71 -19.42
N ALA A 481 -19.96 15.95 -20.00
CA ALA A 481 -20.69 14.90 -19.30
C ALA A 481 -21.08 13.76 -20.25
N PHE A 482 -21.21 12.56 -19.68
CA PHE A 482 -21.90 11.47 -20.34
C PHE A 482 -23.41 11.55 -20.08
N VAL A 483 -24.19 11.33 -21.13
CA VAL A 483 -25.65 11.28 -21.06
C VAL A 483 -26.13 9.93 -21.59
N SER A 484 -26.79 9.15 -20.74
CA SER A 484 -27.40 7.89 -21.11
C SER A 484 -28.86 8.09 -21.49
N LEU A 485 -29.24 7.69 -22.70
CA LEU A 485 -30.62 7.72 -23.19
C LEU A 485 -31.35 6.42 -22.86
N GLY A 486 -32.68 6.49 -22.68
CA GLY A 486 -33.50 5.31 -22.41
C GLY A 486 -33.71 4.39 -23.63
N GLN A 487 -33.53 4.89 -24.85
CA GLN A 487 -33.69 4.13 -26.09
C GLN A 487 -32.50 4.37 -27.03
N VAL A 488 -31.92 3.28 -27.54
CA VAL A 488 -30.75 3.32 -28.44
C VAL A 488 -31.08 4.02 -29.77
N ASP A 489 -32.30 3.87 -30.28
CA ASP A 489 -32.72 4.43 -31.57
C ASP A 489 -32.72 5.97 -31.60
N GLN A 490 -32.72 6.60 -30.42
CA GLN A 490 -32.75 8.06 -30.27
C GLN A 490 -31.34 8.70 -30.29
N VAL A 491 -30.29 7.89 -30.12
CA VAL A 491 -28.89 8.34 -30.05
C VAL A 491 -28.49 9.06 -31.33
N GLN A 492 -28.81 8.48 -32.49
CA GLN A 492 -28.46 9.09 -33.77
C GLN A 492 -29.22 10.41 -34.01
N ILE A 493 -30.45 10.51 -33.50
CA ILE A 493 -31.28 11.72 -33.60
C ILE A 493 -30.64 12.84 -32.76
N ALA A 494 -30.21 12.54 -31.53
CA ALA A 494 -29.53 13.51 -30.67
C ALA A 494 -28.22 14.01 -31.29
N VAL A 495 -27.39 13.10 -31.82
CA VAL A 495 -26.13 13.46 -32.51
C VAL A 495 -26.39 14.34 -33.73
N ASN A 496 -27.36 13.98 -34.57
CA ASN A 496 -27.72 14.76 -35.75
C ASN A 496 -28.26 16.16 -35.39
N THR A 497 -28.99 16.27 -34.28
CA THR A 497 -29.53 17.55 -33.79
C THR A 497 -28.39 18.48 -33.35
N SER A 498 -27.34 17.94 -32.72
CA SER A 498 -26.18 18.74 -32.28
C SER A 498 -25.39 19.38 -33.43
N ARG A 499 -25.49 18.87 -34.66
CA ARG A 499 -24.79 19.44 -35.82
C ARG A 499 -25.20 20.89 -36.15
N TYR A 500 -26.37 21.30 -35.68
CA TYR A 500 -26.90 22.64 -35.90
C TYR A 500 -26.68 23.57 -34.70
N ALA A 501 -26.10 23.07 -33.60
CA ALA A 501 -25.84 23.84 -32.41
C ALA A 501 -24.39 24.34 -32.39
N GLU A 502 -24.18 25.60 -32.01
CA GLU A 502 -22.84 26.18 -31.83
C GLU A 502 -22.34 26.08 -30.39
N SER A 503 -23.27 26.03 -29.43
CA SER A 503 -22.93 26.12 -28.00
C SER A 503 -22.54 24.77 -27.38
N TYR A 504 -22.94 23.65 -27.96
CA TYR A 504 -22.63 22.31 -27.44
C TYR A 504 -22.37 21.32 -28.57
N ARG A 505 -21.64 20.25 -28.26
CA ARG A 505 -21.36 19.17 -29.21
C ARG A 505 -21.74 17.83 -28.59
N ILE A 506 -22.46 17.01 -29.35
CA ILE A 506 -22.81 15.63 -28.95
C ILE A 506 -22.04 14.67 -29.86
N GLN A 507 -21.39 13.68 -29.26
CA GLN A 507 -20.70 12.59 -29.93
C GLN A 507 -21.21 11.26 -29.36
N THR A 508 -21.14 10.21 -30.17
CA THR A 508 -21.39 8.85 -29.66
C THR A 508 -20.24 8.42 -28.73
N TYR A 509 -20.54 7.52 -27.79
CA TYR A 509 -19.49 6.96 -26.93
C TYR A 509 -18.38 6.26 -27.74
N ALA A 510 -18.72 5.59 -28.85
CA ALA A 510 -17.75 4.95 -29.73
C ALA A 510 -16.79 5.95 -30.36
N GLU A 511 -17.30 7.05 -30.92
CA GLU A 511 -16.47 8.14 -31.49
C GLU A 511 -15.54 8.76 -30.43
N TYR A 512 -16.06 8.98 -29.22
CA TYR A 512 -15.26 9.49 -28.09
C TYR A 512 -14.11 8.53 -27.72
N MET A 513 -14.37 7.23 -27.67
CA MET A 513 -13.35 6.23 -27.38
C MET A 513 -12.28 6.17 -28.47
N GLU A 514 -12.67 6.26 -29.74
CA GLU A 514 -11.72 6.32 -30.87
C GLU A 514 -10.84 7.58 -30.83
N SER A 515 -11.43 8.76 -30.59
CA SER A 515 -10.65 10.00 -30.49
C SER A 515 -9.64 9.95 -29.35
N ARG A 516 -10.02 9.36 -28.20
CA ARG A 516 -9.14 9.17 -27.04
C ARG A 516 -7.98 8.23 -27.32
N LEU A 517 -8.22 7.14 -28.06
CA LEU A 517 -7.16 6.21 -28.46
C LEU A 517 -6.15 6.87 -29.41
N GLN A 518 -6.63 7.69 -30.34
CA GLN A 518 -5.77 8.46 -31.27
C GLN A 518 -4.93 9.50 -30.51
N GLU A 519 -5.49 10.23 -29.55
CA GLU A 519 -4.73 11.15 -28.70
C GLU A 519 -3.62 10.46 -27.90
N LYS A 520 -3.91 9.28 -27.33
CA LYS A 520 -2.90 8.49 -26.60
C LYS A 520 -1.76 8.02 -27.52
N GLN A 521 -2.07 7.57 -28.73
CA GLN A 521 -1.04 7.18 -29.72
C GLN A 521 -0.22 8.39 -30.20
N GLY A 522 -0.85 9.55 -30.38
CA GLY A 522 -0.18 10.80 -30.73
C GLY A 522 0.79 11.27 -29.65
N LYS A 523 0.40 11.17 -28.36
CA LYS A 523 1.28 11.49 -27.22
C LYS A 523 2.45 10.51 -27.09
N ARG A 524 2.25 9.21 -27.32
CA ARG A 524 3.34 8.20 -27.34
C ARG A 524 4.36 8.47 -28.45
N LYS A 525 3.90 8.81 -29.67
CA LYS A 525 4.79 9.23 -30.77
C LYS A 525 5.58 10.49 -30.45
N CYS A 526 4.92 11.52 -29.91
CA CYS A 526 5.58 12.77 -29.53
C CYS A 526 6.62 12.58 -28.41
N SER A 527 6.38 11.65 -27.47
CA SER A 527 7.38 11.29 -26.45
C SER A 527 8.55 10.50 -27.02
N GLU A 528 8.32 9.52 -27.90
CA GLU A 528 9.40 8.76 -28.56
C GLU A 528 10.26 9.65 -29.47
N ASP A 529 9.65 10.58 -30.19
CA ASP A 529 10.37 11.54 -31.04
C ASP A 529 11.19 12.52 -30.19
N SER A 530 10.68 12.94 -29.01
CA SER A 530 11.43 13.76 -28.04
C SER A 530 12.62 13.01 -27.44
N TRP A 531 12.48 11.70 -27.16
CA TRP A 531 13.60 10.85 -26.73
C TRP A 531 14.64 10.66 -27.84
N ARG A 532 14.22 10.50 -29.11
CA ARG A 532 15.11 10.41 -30.27
C ARG A 532 15.86 11.71 -30.58
N GLU A 533 15.25 12.87 -30.33
CA GLU A 533 15.94 14.17 -30.41
C GLU A 533 16.98 14.32 -29.29
N LEU A 534 16.68 13.86 -28.06
CA LEU A 534 17.62 13.89 -26.94
C LEU A 534 18.81 12.93 -27.15
N GLU A 535 18.58 11.75 -27.75
CA GLU A 535 19.63 10.80 -28.13
C GLU A 535 20.48 11.32 -29.30
N SER A 536 19.87 11.95 -30.29
CA SER A 536 20.58 12.59 -31.41
C SER A 536 21.45 13.76 -30.93
N SER A 537 21.02 14.49 -29.90
CA SER A 537 21.82 15.56 -29.29
C SER A 537 22.97 15.04 -28.39
N ARG A 538 22.87 13.81 -27.87
CA ARG A 538 23.96 13.15 -27.10
C ARG A 538 25.01 12.48 -27.99
N LEU A 539 24.62 12.02 -29.17
CA LEU A 539 25.51 11.36 -30.14
C LEU A 539 26.45 12.32 -30.91
N VAL A 540 26.28 13.64 -30.78
CA VAL A 540 27.16 14.65 -31.42
C VAL A 540 28.31 15.13 -30.49
N GLN A 541 28.34 14.73 -29.21
CA GLN A 541 29.37 15.17 -28.26
C GLN A 541 30.53 14.19 -28.01
N TYR A 542 30.54 13.02 -28.66
CA TYR A 542 31.62 12.05 -28.53
C TYR A 542 32.22 11.66 -29.89
N ALA A 543 32.94 12.62 -30.50
CA ALA A 543 33.92 12.32 -31.54
C ALA A 543 35.32 12.78 -31.06
N PRO A 544 36.33 11.91 -30.97
CA PRO A 544 37.64 12.26 -30.45
C PRO A 544 38.52 12.88 -31.54
N ALA A 545 38.96 14.14 -31.35
CA ALA A 545 40.02 14.75 -32.16
C ALA A 545 41.36 14.66 -31.41
N LEU A 546 42.32 13.96 -32.02
CA LEU A 546 43.72 13.81 -31.57
C LEU A 546 44.53 15.11 -31.73
N PRO A 547 45.65 15.29 -30.99
CA PRO A 547 46.29 16.58 -30.79
C PRO A 547 47.41 16.86 -31.80
N ALA A 548 47.55 18.13 -32.20
CA ALA A 548 48.75 18.63 -32.86
C ALA A 548 49.08 20.07 -32.42
N GLY A 549 50.28 20.25 -31.87
CA GLY A 549 51.13 21.41 -32.10
C GLY A 549 50.87 22.71 -31.33
N SER A 550 51.68 22.94 -30.29
CA SER A 550 52.49 24.16 -30.06
C SER A 550 51.83 25.55 -30.13
N GLY A 551 51.90 26.30 -29.02
CA GLY A 551 52.18 27.74 -29.10
C GLY A 551 51.66 28.63 -27.96
N PHE A 552 52.59 29.08 -27.10
CA PHE A 552 52.67 30.40 -26.45
C PHE A 552 51.62 30.91 -25.43
N ASN A 553 52.15 31.19 -24.23
CA ASN A 553 51.90 32.29 -23.28
C ASN A 553 50.77 33.31 -23.58
N SER A 554 49.96 33.65 -22.57
CA SER A 554 50.27 34.76 -21.64
C SER A 554 49.06 35.10 -20.73
N ASN A 555 49.36 35.23 -19.43
CA ASN A 555 48.78 36.11 -18.38
C ASN A 555 47.39 36.77 -18.55
N ASN A 556 46.54 36.61 -17.52
CA ASN A 556 46.20 37.63 -16.50
C ASN A 556 45.16 37.04 -15.52
N ASN A 557 45.43 37.00 -14.20
CA ASN A 557 44.94 37.92 -13.15
C ASN A 557 43.41 38.06 -13.12
N GLU A 558 42.62 37.93 -12.04
CA GLU A 558 42.75 38.01 -10.57
C GLU A 558 41.45 37.41 -9.97
N VAL A 559 41.47 36.54 -8.95
CA VAL A 559 41.21 36.81 -7.50
C VAL A 559 39.91 37.58 -7.16
N ALA A 560 38.84 36.83 -6.81
CA ALA A 560 37.98 36.86 -5.59
C ALA A 560 37.45 38.20 -4.96
N PRO A 561 36.68 38.19 -3.85
CA PRO A 561 35.35 37.62 -3.57
C PRO A 561 34.39 38.64 -2.85
N GLY A 562 33.14 38.25 -2.57
CA GLY A 562 32.31 38.92 -1.55
C GLY A 562 30.82 38.60 -1.69
N LYS A 563 29.94 38.68 -0.70
CA LYS A 563 29.94 38.60 0.79
C LYS A 563 28.43 38.73 1.15
N ARG A 564 27.99 38.08 2.23
CA ARG A 564 26.60 38.13 2.74
C ARG A 564 26.17 39.55 3.16
N SER A 565 24.86 39.83 3.12
CA SER A 565 24.19 40.85 3.93
C SER A 565 22.71 40.48 4.16
N MET A 566 22.20 40.79 5.35
CA MET A 566 20.85 40.52 5.89
C MET A 566 20.19 41.86 6.30
N SER A 567 18.86 41.93 6.11
CA SER A 567 17.84 42.74 6.82
C SER A 567 17.74 44.26 6.50
N PRO A 568 16.61 44.99 6.76
CA PRO A 568 15.47 44.70 7.67
C PRO A 568 14.03 45.06 7.19
N ILE A 569 13.08 44.83 8.12
CA ILE A 569 11.60 45.04 8.19
C ILE A 569 11.13 46.49 7.98
N GLN A 570 9.88 46.67 7.52
CA GLN A 570 9.06 47.84 7.83
C GLN A 570 7.58 47.46 8.07
N GLU A 571 7.06 47.91 9.22
CA GLU A 571 5.68 47.82 9.71
C GLU A 571 4.79 48.91 9.07
N GLU A 572 3.48 48.66 8.93
CA GLU A 572 2.44 49.69 9.15
C GLU A 572 1.19 49.07 9.82
N LEU A 573 0.82 49.73 10.93
CA LEU A 573 -0.45 49.72 11.69
C LEU A 573 -1.56 50.38 10.84
N GLY A 574 -2.88 50.33 11.05
CA GLY A 574 -3.87 49.84 12.03
C GLY A 574 -5.24 49.96 11.28
N SER A 575 -6.42 49.55 11.76
CA SER A 575 -7.09 49.90 13.01
C SER A 575 -8.40 49.10 13.16
N ASP A 576 -8.81 48.95 14.41
CA ASP A 576 -10.00 48.26 14.96
C ASP A 576 -11.37 48.79 14.47
N GLU A 577 -12.39 47.92 14.52
CA GLU A 577 -13.65 48.23 15.21
C GLU A 577 -14.35 46.95 15.72
N LEU A 578 -14.78 47.03 16.97
CA LEU A 578 -15.42 46.02 17.82
C LEU A 578 -16.94 46.01 17.61
N GLU A 579 -17.58 44.85 17.80
CA GLU A 579 -18.86 44.82 18.51
C GLU A 579 -19.01 43.50 19.30
N GLU A 580 -19.26 43.67 20.59
CA GLU A 580 -19.37 42.65 21.63
C GLU A 580 -20.75 41.96 21.64
N GLY A 581 -20.79 40.76 22.21
CA GLY A 581 -22.02 40.07 22.60
C GLY A 581 -21.72 38.81 23.41
N GLU A 582 -21.40 38.98 24.69
CA GLU A 582 -21.34 37.91 25.71
C GLU A 582 -22.72 37.61 26.34
N ILE A 583 -22.74 36.52 27.13
CA ILE A 583 -23.71 36.08 28.17
C ILE A 583 -24.68 34.97 27.66
N ASP A 584 -24.81 33.76 28.25
CA ASP A 584 -24.37 33.21 29.54
C ASP A 584 -24.26 31.67 29.55
N ARG A 585 -23.62 31.15 30.59
CA ARG A 585 -23.55 29.74 31.00
C ARG A 585 -24.81 29.29 31.75
N ASP A 586 -25.18 28.02 31.63
CA ASP A 586 -25.22 27.00 32.71
C ASP A 586 -26.19 25.84 32.41
N GLY A 587 -25.89 24.66 32.98
CA GLY A 587 -26.97 23.80 33.51
C GLY A 587 -27.15 22.40 32.90
N THR A 588 -26.44 21.44 33.48
CA THR A 588 -26.82 20.02 33.65
C THR A 588 -28.32 19.72 33.81
N SER A 589 -28.80 18.64 33.18
CA SER A 589 -29.51 17.53 33.87
C SER A 589 -29.88 16.39 32.92
N SER A 590 -29.69 15.16 33.38
CA SER A 590 -30.32 13.94 32.88
C SER A 590 -31.86 14.03 32.98
N TRP A 591 -32.57 13.10 32.35
CA TRP A 591 -33.55 12.20 32.99
C TRP A 591 -34.22 11.30 31.94
N THR A 592 -34.38 10.06 32.34
CA THR A 592 -35.02 8.91 31.71
C THR A 592 -36.54 9.06 31.54
N SER A 593 -37.15 8.45 30.52
CA SER A 593 -38.29 7.52 30.66
C SER A 593 -38.75 6.96 29.31
N ALA A 594 -39.25 5.74 29.34
CA ALA A 594 -39.61 4.86 28.23
C ALA A 594 -41.13 4.71 28.02
N VAL A 595 -41.49 4.10 26.88
CA VAL A 595 -42.63 3.17 26.61
C VAL A 595 -43.98 3.75 26.11
N PRO A 596 -44.72 2.99 25.24
CA PRO A 596 -45.40 3.48 24.01
C PRO A 596 -46.94 3.18 23.97
N PRO A 597 -47.54 2.61 22.89
CA PRO A 597 -47.96 3.20 21.61
C PRO A 597 -49.51 3.19 21.42
N ARG A 598 -50.01 3.84 20.35
CA ARG A 598 -51.40 3.65 19.86
C ARG A 598 -51.45 3.21 18.40
N SER A 599 -52.16 2.11 18.21
CA SER A 599 -52.58 1.44 16.98
C SER A 599 -53.70 2.19 16.25
N THR A 600 -53.72 2.09 14.91
CA THR A 600 -54.97 1.89 14.15
C THR A 600 -54.70 1.05 12.91
N THR A 601 -55.40 -0.08 12.86
CA THR A 601 -55.56 -1.05 11.79
C THR A 601 -56.63 -0.60 10.79
N THR A 602 -56.46 -0.93 9.51
CA THR A 602 -57.59 -1.24 8.61
C THR A 602 -57.24 -2.43 7.72
N ASN A 603 -57.98 -3.51 7.91
CA ASN A 603 -58.01 -4.75 7.13
C ASN A 603 -58.67 -4.57 5.77
N LYS A 604 -58.18 -5.28 4.74
CA LYS A 604 -59.02 -5.94 3.73
C LYS A 604 -58.48 -7.35 3.42
N HIS A 605 -59.40 -8.31 3.42
CA HIS A 605 -59.21 -9.75 3.32
C HIS A 605 -59.36 -10.33 1.90
N LYS A 606 -58.94 -11.61 1.80
CA LYS A 606 -59.32 -12.71 0.87
C LYS A 606 -58.36 -12.90 -0.33
N LYS A 607 -57.95 -14.12 -0.72
CA LYS A 607 -58.44 -15.48 -0.41
C LYS A 607 -57.36 -16.50 -0.81
N ILE A 608 -57.26 -17.58 -0.03
CA ILE A 608 -56.51 -18.82 -0.28
C ILE A 608 -57.23 -19.65 -1.36
N ARG A 609 -56.46 -20.35 -2.22
CA ARG A 609 -56.92 -21.58 -2.88
C ARG A 609 -55.75 -22.57 -3.05
N THR A 610 -56.10 -23.82 -2.81
CA THR A 610 -55.33 -25.05 -2.58
C THR A 610 -54.84 -25.75 -3.84
N ASP A 611 -53.80 -26.58 -3.67
CA ASP A 611 -53.26 -27.59 -4.60
C ASP A 611 -54.30 -28.57 -5.17
N PRO A 612 -53.95 -29.25 -6.28
CA PRO A 612 -53.59 -30.68 -6.15
C PRO A 612 -52.38 -31.10 -7.03
N GLY A 613 -51.55 -32.03 -6.53
CA GLY A 613 -50.67 -32.87 -7.38
C GLY A 613 -51.38 -34.16 -7.83
N PRO A 614 -50.67 -35.22 -8.30
CA PRO A 614 -49.39 -35.29 -9.00
C PRO A 614 -49.50 -36.07 -10.35
N ASN A 615 -48.52 -35.99 -11.26
CA ASN A 615 -48.02 -37.16 -12.02
C ASN A 615 -46.97 -36.86 -13.11
N SER A 616 -46.10 -37.86 -13.24
CA SER A 616 -45.34 -38.33 -14.42
C SER A 616 -43.91 -37.81 -14.65
N ALA A 617 -43.04 -38.81 -14.68
CA ALA A 617 -41.60 -38.78 -14.92
C ALA A 617 -41.25 -38.44 -16.37
N GLY A 618 -40.05 -37.89 -16.57
CA GLY A 618 -39.48 -37.72 -17.90
C GLY A 618 -38.06 -37.16 -17.89
N SER A 619 -37.09 -38.07 -18.01
CA SER A 619 -35.80 -37.90 -18.70
C SER A 619 -34.76 -36.93 -18.11
N THR A 620 -33.71 -37.53 -17.56
CA THR A 620 -32.35 -37.02 -17.35
C THR A 620 -31.78 -36.29 -18.56
N GLY A 621 -31.43 -35.02 -18.39
CA GLY A 621 -30.54 -34.26 -19.29
C GLY A 621 -29.38 -33.71 -18.47
N LEU A 622 -28.16 -34.18 -18.76
CA LEU A 622 -26.93 -33.62 -18.22
C LEU A 622 -26.84 -32.12 -18.56
N PHE A 623 -26.49 -31.31 -17.58
CA PHE A 623 -26.27 -29.88 -17.73
C PHE A 623 -24.94 -29.65 -18.45
N GLU A 624 -24.98 -29.26 -19.72
CA GLU A 624 -23.80 -28.82 -20.48
C GLU A 624 -23.39 -27.40 -20.05
N VAL A 625 -22.12 -27.26 -19.69
CA VAL A 625 -21.48 -25.97 -19.40
C VAL A 625 -21.08 -25.33 -20.74
N PRO A 626 -21.56 -24.12 -21.08
CA PRO A 626 -21.14 -23.43 -22.30
C PRO A 626 -19.65 -23.09 -22.25
N GLN A 627 -18.92 -23.49 -23.30
CA GLN A 627 -17.46 -23.41 -23.43
C GLN A 627 -16.86 -22.02 -23.70
N VAL A 628 -17.59 -20.92 -23.47
CA VAL A 628 -17.04 -19.58 -23.73
C VAL A 628 -17.51 -18.58 -22.68
N TRP A 629 -16.62 -18.23 -21.74
CA TRP A 629 -16.67 -17.01 -20.92
C TRP A 629 -15.25 -16.48 -20.71
#